data_AF-A0A3M2D3V9-F1
#
_entry.id   AF-A0A3M2D3V9-F1
#
_cell.length_a   1.000
_cell.length_b   1.000
_cell.length_c   1.000
_cell.angle_alpha   90.00
_cell.angle_beta   90.00
_cell.angle_gamma   90.00
#
_symmetry.space_group_name_H-M   'P 1'
#
loop_
_entity.id
_entity.type
_entity.pdbx_description
1 polymer ?
#
loop_
_entity_poly.entity_id
_entity_poly.type
_entity_poly.pdbx_seq_one_letter_code
_entity_poly.pdbx_strand_id
1 'polypeptide(L)'
;ADQLTYNRFLASEAHARGLSIGLKNDLDQIPDLLPDFDWALNEECFTYGECSLLTPFVQSNKAVFGVEYDLNTADFCPQANAMNFDFLKKHWALDAWRAACR
;
A
#
# COMPACT_ATOMS: atom_id res chain seq x y z
N ALA A 1 -12.61 10.21 -12.63
CA ALA A 1 -13.43 9.33 -13.47
C ALA A 1 -12.54 8.34 -14.23
N ASP A 2 -11.59 8.84 -15.03
CA ASP A 2 -10.73 7.97 -15.85
C ASP A 2 -9.85 7.01 -15.03
N GLN A 3 -9.22 7.49 -13.95
CA GLN A 3 -8.39 6.65 -13.08
C GLN A 3 -9.22 5.53 -12.41
N LEU A 4 -10.39 5.85 -11.87
CA LEU A 4 -11.30 4.86 -11.28
C LEU A 4 -11.67 3.75 -12.28
N THR A 5 -12.05 4.13 -13.50
CA THR A 5 -12.38 3.19 -14.58
C THR A 5 -11.18 2.35 -14.98
N TYR A 6 -10.00 2.97 -15.13
CA TYR A 6 -8.78 2.27 -15.51
C TYR A 6 -8.31 1.28 -14.44
N ASN A 7 -8.36 1.67 -13.16
CA ASN A 7 -8.01 0.80 -12.04
C ASN A 7 -8.91 -0.44 -11.97
N ARG A 8 -10.23 -0.26 -12.14
CA ARG A 8 -11.18 -1.39 -12.19
C ARG A 8 -10.94 -2.31 -13.40
N PHE A 9 -10.62 -1.72 -14.56
CA PHE A 9 -10.25 -2.50 -15.73
C PHE A 9 -9.00 -3.36 -15.46
N LEU A 10 -7.93 -2.77 -14.91
CA LEU A 10 -6.72 -3.51 -14.56
C LEU A 10 -6.98 -4.63 -13.55
N ALA A 11 -7.79 -4.35 -12.52
CA ALA A 11 -8.15 -5.37 -11.53
C ALA A 11 -8.89 -6.54 -12.16
N SER A 12 -9.90 -6.25 -12.99
CA SER A 12 -10.65 -7.27 -13.73
C SER A 12 -9.74 -8.10 -14.65
N GLU A 13 -8.83 -7.47 -15.38
CA GLU A 13 -7.90 -8.18 -16.27
C GLU A 13 -6.89 -9.05 -15.51
N ALA A 14 -6.40 -8.60 -14.35
CA ALA A 14 -5.52 -9.40 -13.50
C ALA A 14 -6.25 -10.65 -12.98
N HIS A 15 -7.44 -10.47 -12.41
CA HIS A 15 -8.24 -11.58 -11.88
C HIS A 15 -8.67 -12.56 -12.97
N ALA A 16 -9.01 -12.08 -14.17
CA ALA A 16 -9.32 -12.95 -15.32
C ALA A 16 -8.15 -13.87 -15.73
N ARG A 17 -6.91 -13.53 -15.34
CA ARG A 17 -5.70 -14.32 -15.58
C ARG A 17 -5.24 -15.09 -14.34
N GLY A 18 -6.03 -15.10 -13.26
CA GLY A 18 -5.67 -15.74 -12.00
C GLY A 18 -4.51 -15.05 -11.28
N LEU A 19 -4.26 -13.78 -11.58
CA LEU A 19 -3.24 -12.95 -10.94
C LEU A 19 -3.86 -12.11 -9.83
N SER A 20 -3.09 -11.89 -8.77
CA SER A 20 -3.43 -10.88 -7.76
C SER A 20 -3.02 -9.48 -8.23
N ILE A 21 -3.67 -8.45 -7.72
CA ILE A 21 -3.39 -7.04 -8.00
C ILE A 21 -3.44 -6.18 -6.74
N GLY A 22 -2.53 -5.20 -6.67
CA GLY A 22 -2.45 -4.23 -5.59
C GLY A 22 -2.74 -2.80 -6.02
N LEU A 23 -3.41 -2.04 -5.16
CA LEU A 23 -3.64 -0.62 -5.38
C LEU A 23 -2.40 0.16 -4.95
N LYS A 24 -1.76 0.84 -5.91
CA LYS A 24 -0.60 1.69 -5.63
C LYS A 24 -1.06 3.11 -5.31
N ASN A 25 -0.83 3.58 -4.08
CA ASN A 25 -1.25 4.90 -3.59
C ASN A 25 -2.76 5.13 -3.81
N ASP A 26 -3.15 6.26 -4.42
CA ASP A 26 -4.54 6.59 -4.78
C ASP A 26 -5.52 6.52 -3.59
N LEU A 27 -5.07 7.05 -2.45
CA LEU A 27 -5.72 6.87 -1.14
C LEU A 27 -7.18 7.39 -1.13
N ASP A 28 -7.43 8.48 -1.83
CA ASP A 28 -8.77 9.10 -1.90
C ASP A 28 -9.81 8.21 -2.58
N GLN A 29 -9.38 7.27 -3.44
CA GLN A 29 -10.27 6.35 -4.17
C GLN A 29 -10.39 4.98 -3.49
N ILE A 30 -9.75 4.77 -2.33
CA ILE A 30 -9.87 3.53 -1.56
C ILE A 30 -11.34 3.15 -1.29
N PRO A 31 -12.25 4.06 -0.90
CA PRO A 31 -13.65 3.69 -0.67
C PRO A 31 -14.33 3.04 -1.88
N ASP A 32 -13.95 3.45 -3.09
CA ASP A 32 -14.53 2.95 -4.35
C ASP A 32 -13.78 1.73 -4.91
N LEU A 33 -12.48 1.61 -4.64
CA LEU A 33 -11.59 0.60 -5.23
C LEU A 33 -11.27 -0.56 -4.29
N LEU A 34 -11.50 -0.42 -2.98
CA LEU A 34 -11.22 -1.47 -2.00
C LEU A 34 -11.82 -2.83 -2.38
N PRO A 35 -13.05 -2.96 -2.95
CA PRO A 35 -13.57 -4.26 -3.34
C PRO A 35 -12.79 -4.93 -4.47
N ASP A 36 -12.19 -4.15 -5.36
CA ASP A 36 -11.58 -4.62 -6.62
C ASP A 36 -10.11 -5.06 -6.46
N PHE A 37 -9.39 -4.58 -5.45
CA PHE A 37 -7.96 -4.88 -5.25
C PHE A 37 -7.71 -5.87 -4.11
N ASP A 38 -6.64 -6.65 -4.18
CA ASP A 38 -6.35 -7.71 -3.20
C ASP A 38 -5.47 -7.24 -2.04
N TRP A 39 -4.70 -6.17 -2.25
CA TRP A 39 -3.80 -5.55 -1.27
C TRP A 39 -3.52 -4.10 -1.69
N ALA A 40 -2.87 -3.34 -0.81
CA ALA A 40 -2.38 -1.99 -1.11
C ALA A 40 -0.85 -1.93 -1.06
N LEU A 41 -0.26 -1.07 -1.89
CA LEU A 41 1.12 -0.62 -1.76
C LEU A 41 1.12 0.90 -1.66
N ASN A 42 1.67 1.44 -0.59
CA ASN A 42 1.81 2.88 -0.41
C ASN A 42 3.28 3.28 -0.26
N GLU A 43 3.62 4.45 -0.79
CA GLU A 43 4.88 5.12 -0.51
C GLU A 43 4.62 6.29 0.44
N GLU A 44 5.39 6.36 1.51
CA GLU A 44 5.55 7.55 2.34
C GLU A 44 4.34 8.01 3.18
N CYS A 45 3.38 7.13 3.49
CA CYS A 45 2.25 7.57 4.29
C CYS A 45 2.62 8.09 5.69
N PHE A 46 3.75 7.67 6.29
CA PHE A 46 4.18 8.20 7.57
C PHE A 46 4.80 9.59 7.39
N THR A 47 5.58 9.77 6.32
CA THR A 47 6.13 11.08 5.92
C THR A 47 5.01 12.10 5.69
N TYR A 48 3.90 11.69 5.05
CA TYR A 48 2.78 12.58 4.73
C TYR A 48 1.63 12.56 5.76
N GLY A 49 1.69 11.72 6.78
CA GLY A 49 0.66 11.64 7.83
C GLY A 49 -0.69 11.08 7.33
N GLU A 50 -0.68 10.21 6.32
CA GLU A 50 -1.87 9.72 5.61
C GLU A 50 -2.13 8.21 5.81
N CYS A 51 -1.36 7.53 6.66
CA CYS A 51 -1.47 6.07 6.84
C CYS A 51 -2.84 5.58 7.30
N SER A 52 -3.62 6.43 7.98
CA SER A 52 -4.98 6.07 8.43
C SER A 52 -5.91 5.73 7.27
N LEU A 53 -5.70 6.33 6.08
CA LEU A 53 -6.49 6.08 4.88
C LEU A 53 -6.34 4.63 4.35
N LEU A 54 -5.26 3.94 4.71
CA LEU A 54 -5.01 2.55 4.31
C LEU A 54 -5.67 1.52 5.25
N THR A 55 -6.14 1.93 6.42
CA THR A 55 -6.75 1.03 7.41
C THR A 55 -7.94 0.20 6.89
N PRO A 56 -8.75 0.63 5.91
CA PRO A 56 -9.82 -0.19 5.34
C PRO A 56 -9.32 -1.50 4.71
N PHE A 57 -8.08 -1.56 4.18
CA PHE A 57 -7.51 -2.79 3.64
C PHE A 57 -7.32 -3.84 4.73
N VAL A 58 -6.61 -3.49 5.81
CA VAL A 58 -6.39 -4.45 6.92
C VAL A 58 -7.69 -4.82 7.63
N GLN A 59 -8.63 -3.88 7.77
CA GLN A 59 -9.97 -4.17 8.31
C GLN A 59 -10.76 -5.15 7.44
N SER A 60 -10.48 -5.17 6.13
CA SER A 60 -11.04 -6.12 5.17
C SER A 60 -10.18 -7.38 4.99
N ASN A 61 -9.21 -7.62 5.90
CA ASN A 61 -8.26 -8.72 5.86
C ASN A 61 -7.39 -8.74 4.58
N LYS A 62 -7.08 -7.56 4.04
CA LYS A 62 -6.20 -7.35 2.89
C LYS A 62 -4.87 -6.74 3.36
N ALA A 63 -3.77 -7.19 2.78
CA ALA A 63 -2.44 -6.72 3.17
C ALA A 63 -2.21 -5.26 2.76
N VAL A 64 -1.41 -4.54 3.54
CA VAL A 64 -0.87 -3.22 3.18
C VAL A 64 0.64 -3.32 3.22
N PHE A 65 1.25 -3.24 2.05
CA PHE A 65 2.69 -3.08 1.90
C PHE A 65 3.03 -1.60 1.86
N GLY A 66 4.17 -1.22 2.43
CA GLY A 66 4.59 0.17 2.37
C GLY A 66 6.08 0.38 2.31
N VAL A 67 6.47 1.57 1.85
CA VAL A 67 7.85 1.98 1.74
C VAL A 67 8.03 3.40 2.29
N GLU A 68 9.02 3.57 3.16
CA GLU A 68 9.55 4.88 3.55
C GLU A 68 10.99 5.02 3.02
N TYR A 69 11.37 6.21 2.59
CA TYR A 69 12.70 6.46 2.03
C TYR A 69 13.61 7.18 3.02
N ASP A 70 13.11 8.25 3.62
CA ASP A 70 13.97 9.17 4.39
C ASP A 70 13.89 8.93 5.90
N LEU A 71 12.71 8.57 6.44
CA LEU A 71 12.49 8.35 7.88
C LEU A 71 13.35 7.21 8.44
N ASN A 72 13.80 7.30 9.70
CA ASN A 72 14.47 6.18 10.34
C ASN A 72 13.45 5.09 10.70
N THR A 73 13.86 3.83 10.61
CA THR A 73 12.97 2.69 10.94
C THR A 73 12.44 2.77 12.37
N ALA A 74 13.20 3.33 13.31
CA ALA A 74 12.75 3.57 14.68
C ALA A 74 11.56 4.54 14.77
N ASP A 75 11.41 5.45 13.80
CA ASP A 75 10.38 6.49 13.81
C ASP A 75 9.03 5.97 13.30
N PHE A 76 9.02 5.03 12.33
CA PHE A 76 7.78 4.56 11.69
C PHE A 76 7.47 3.07 11.91
N CYS A 77 8.46 2.18 12.05
CA CYS A 77 8.19 0.74 12.16
C CYS A 77 7.30 0.35 13.35
N PRO A 78 7.43 0.93 14.56
CA PRO A 78 6.52 0.61 15.66
C PRO A 78 5.05 0.91 15.32
N GLN A 79 4.80 2.02 14.62
CA GLN A 79 3.45 2.42 14.21
C GLN A 79 2.94 1.53 13.07
N ALA A 80 3.75 1.26 12.05
CA ALA A 80 3.40 0.35 10.96
C ALA A 80 3.01 -1.04 11.47
N ASN A 81 3.82 -1.61 12.35
CA ASN A 81 3.56 -2.92 12.95
C ASN A 81 2.26 -2.90 13.80
N ALA A 82 2.00 -1.82 14.55
CA ALA A 82 0.77 -1.67 15.32
C ALA A 82 -0.49 -1.53 14.43
N MET A 83 -0.36 -0.97 13.23
CA MET A 83 -1.42 -0.88 12.22
C MET A 83 -1.58 -2.17 11.40
N ASN A 84 -0.77 -3.19 11.67
CA ASN A 84 -0.66 -4.43 10.90
C ASN A 84 -0.25 -4.23 9.43
N PHE A 85 0.60 -3.23 9.18
CA PHE A 85 1.18 -2.97 7.87
C PHE A 85 2.59 -3.59 7.74
N ASP A 86 2.95 -4.00 6.53
CA ASP A 86 4.26 -4.58 6.18
C ASP A 86 5.12 -3.55 5.46
N PHE A 87 5.91 -2.79 6.23
CA PHE A 87 6.73 -1.69 5.70
C PHE A 87 8.21 -2.06 5.55
N LEU A 88 8.83 -1.45 4.53
CA LEU A 88 10.27 -1.44 4.30
C LEU A 88 10.81 -0.01 4.35
N LYS A 89 12.03 0.17 4.88
CA LYS A 89 12.88 1.29 4.47
C LYS A 89 13.62 0.92 3.19
N LYS A 90 13.63 1.81 2.20
CA LYS A 90 14.30 1.63 0.91
C LYS A 90 15.11 2.87 0.54
N HIS A 91 16.06 2.70 -0.37
CA HIS A 91 16.58 3.84 -1.13
C HIS A 91 15.58 4.26 -2.21
N TRP A 92 15.59 5.54 -2.57
CA TRP A 92 14.82 6.10 -3.68
C TRP A 92 15.03 5.36 -5.01
N ALA A 93 16.24 4.85 -5.26
CA ALA A 93 16.54 4.07 -6.47
C ALA A 93 15.89 2.68 -6.50
N LEU A 94 15.24 2.26 -5.40
CA LEU A 94 14.63 0.94 -5.23
C LEU A 94 15.57 -0.22 -5.56
N ASP A 95 16.86 -0.05 -5.23
CA ASP A 95 17.89 -1.08 -5.40
C ASP A 95 17.67 -2.30 -4.47
N ALA A 96 18.63 -3.22 -4.40
CA ALA A 96 18.48 -4.44 -3.60
C ALA A 96 18.44 -4.18 -2.07
N TRP A 97 18.94 -3.04 -1.58
CA TRP A 97 18.99 -2.73 -0.16
C TRP A 97 17.59 -2.56 0.43
N ARG A 98 17.36 -3.09 1.63
CA ARG A 98 16.10 -2.95 2.37
C ARG A 98 16.32 -3.13 3.86
N ALA A 99 15.50 -2.46 4.67
CA ALA A 99 15.32 -2.79 6.08
C ALA A 99 13.83 -3.02 6.36
N ALA A 100 13.45 -4.21 6.82
CA ALA A 100 12.06 -4.57 7.07
C ALA A 100 11.65 -4.26 8.52
N CYS A 101 10.39 -3.85 8.72
CA CYS A 101 9.85 -3.63 10.05
C CYS A 101 9.49 -4.92 10.80
N ARG A 102 9.19 -6.02 10.08
CA ARG A 102 8.94 -7.38 10.60
C ARG A 102 9.22 -8.44 9.54
#